data_AF-A0AAV5GHR7-F1
#
_entry.id   AF-A0AAV5GHR7-F1
#
_cell.length_a   1.000
_cell.length_b   1.000
_cell.length_c   1.000
_cell.angle_alpha   90.00
_cell.angle_beta   90.00
_cell.angle_gamma   90.00
#
_symmetry.space_group_name_H-M   'P 1'
#
loop_
_entity.id
_entity.type
_entity.pdbx_description
1 polymer ?
#
loop_
_entity_poly.entity_id
_entity_poly.type
_entity_poly.pdbx_seq_one_letter_code
_entity_poly.pdbx_strand_id
1 'polypeptide(L)'
;MVPFPALPLAPSDRTRLISLALSAREGSYSPYSKFRVGACLLTDGGEFVQGCNVECASYGGAICAERTAVVKAVSTGTRKFVALAVTSDVDGMVSPCGICRQVLREFCPLEMPVLLIPASYEEGKTPVKNAAEAEGSETSGVVVETTMGELLPLSFGPSDLEKPRTGPNAGAVAGAEAAA
;
A
#
# COMPACT_ATOMS: atom_id res chain seq x y z
N MET A 1 16.32 6.64 4.16
CA MET A 1 15.44 7.31 3.17
C MET A 1 15.10 6.30 2.09
N VAL A 2 13.89 6.27 1.53
CA VAL A 2 13.63 5.52 0.28
C VAL A 2 14.44 6.24 -0.81
N PRO A 3 15.59 5.71 -1.26
CA PRO A 3 16.60 6.51 -1.96
C PRO A 3 16.30 6.62 -3.46
N PHE A 4 15.06 6.38 -3.88
CA PHE A 4 14.65 6.33 -5.28
C PHE A 4 13.34 7.08 -5.50
N PRO A 5 13.17 7.71 -6.68
CA PRO A 5 11.94 8.40 -7.03
C PRO A 5 10.82 7.39 -7.35
N ALA A 6 9.57 7.87 -7.40
CA ALA A 6 8.46 7.09 -7.94
C ALA A 6 8.71 6.73 -9.41
N LEU A 7 8.36 5.50 -9.76
CA LEU A 7 8.47 4.96 -11.11
C LEU A 7 7.14 5.15 -11.87
N PRO A 8 7.16 5.33 -13.19
CA PRO A 8 5.94 5.50 -13.98
C PRO A 8 5.13 4.21 -14.03
N LEU A 9 3.81 4.31 -13.87
CA LEU A 9 2.87 3.21 -14.03
C LEU A 9 2.29 3.20 -15.45
N ALA A 10 2.61 2.17 -16.24
CA ALA A 10 2.06 2.02 -17.59
C ALA A 10 0.56 1.67 -17.57
N PRO A 11 -0.24 2.07 -18.58
CA PRO A 11 -1.67 1.76 -18.62
C PRO A 11 -1.99 0.26 -18.60
N SER A 12 -1.21 -0.56 -19.30
CA SER A 12 -1.37 -2.03 -19.30
C SER A 12 -1.11 -2.63 -17.91
N ASP A 13 -0.09 -2.12 -17.23
CA ASP A 13 0.28 -2.57 -15.90
C ASP A 13 -0.76 -2.14 -14.86
N ARG A 14 -1.34 -0.95 -15.02
CA ARG A 14 -2.47 -0.49 -14.20
C ARG A 14 -3.64 -1.48 -14.28
N THR A 15 -4.11 -1.82 -15.48
CA THR A 15 -5.20 -2.79 -15.65
C THR A 15 -4.85 -4.11 -14.96
N ARG A 16 -3.65 -4.63 -15.21
CA ARG A 16 -3.22 -5.91 -14.66
C ARG A 16 -3.13 -5.88 -13.13
N LEU A 17 -2.62 -4.78 -12.56
CA LEU A 17 -2.52 -4.56 -11.12
C LEU A 17 -3.88 -4.62 -10.44
N ILE A 18 -4.88 -3.93 -11.02
CA ILE A 18 -6.25 -3.89 -10.50
C ILE A 18 -6.89 -5.28 -10.56
N SER A 19 -6.81 -5.95 -11.72
CA SER A 19 -7.35 -7.31 -11.90
C SER A 19 -6.75 -8.30 -10.90
N LEU A 20 -5.44 -8.22 -10.65
CA LEU A 20 -4.78 -9.08 -9.69
C LEU A 20 -5.12 -8.75 -8.24
N ALA A 21 -5.38 -7.49 -7.88
CA ALA A 21 -5.88 -7.14 -6.54
C ALA A 21 -7.29 -7.71 -6.29
N LEU A 22 -8.19 -7.63 -7.28
CA LEU A 22 -9.52 -8.26 -7.24
C LEU A 22 -9.42 -9.77 -7.09
N SER A 23 -8.55 -10.42 -7.87
CA SER A 23 -8.30 -11.85 -7.74
C SER A 23 -7.71 -12.23 -6.38
N ALA A 24 -6.81 -11.41 -5.82
CA ALA A 24 -6.17 -11.68 -4.54
C ALA A 24 -7.17 -11.69 -3.38
N ARG A 25 -8.20 -10.83 -3.43
CA ARG A 25 -9.27 -10.74 -2.43
C ARG A 25 -9.95 -12.09 -2.18
N GLU A 26 -10.10 -12.91 -3.22
CA GLU A 26 -10.75 -14.23 -3.13
C GLU A 26 -9.95 -15.23 -2.28
N GLY A 27 -8.66 -14.98 -2.06
CA GLY A 27 -7.81 -15.79 -1.18
C GLY A 27 -7.87 -15.42 0.30
N SER A 28 -8.64 -14.39 0.68
CA SER A 28 -8.72 -13.91 2.06
C SER A 28 -9.11 -15.00 3.06
N TYR A 29 -8.37 -15.10 4.16
CA TYR A 29 -8.78 -15.85 5.34
C TYR A 29 -9.32 -14.87 6.38
N SER A 30 -10.63 -14.63 6.32
CA SER A 30 -11.29 -13.64 7.19
C SER A 30 -12.57 -14.18 7.84
N PRO A 31 -12.50 -15.30 8.61
CA PRO A 31 -13.69 -15.92 9.19
C PRO A 31 -14.33 -15.07 10.31
N TYR A 32 -13.60 -14.13 10.91
CA TYR A 32 -14.06 -13.33 12.03
C TYR A 32 -14.78 -12.06 11.55
N SER A 33 -14.13 -11.22 10.73
CA SER A 33 -14.78 -10.02 10.19
C SER A 33 -15.72 -10.31 9.02
N LYS A 34 -15.44 -11.38 8.27
CA LYS A 34 -16.07 -11.68 6.97
C LYS A 34 -15.88 -10.54 5.96
N PHE A 35 -14.83 -9.74 6.13
CA PHE A 35 -14.49 -8.61 5.27
C PHE A 35 -13.20 -8.91 4.53
N ARG A 36 -13.31 -9.20 3.23
CA ARG A 36 -12.17 -9.59 2.41
C ARG A 36 -11.54 -8.36 1.79
N VAL A 37 -10.21 -8.34 1.80
CA VAL A 37 -9.37 -7.29 1.22
C VAL A 37 -8.33 -7.97 0.34
N GLY A 38 -8.18 -7.47 -0.88
CA GLY A 38 -7.15 -7.88 -1.81
C GLY A 38 -6.20 -6.72 -2.10
N ALA A 39 -4.93 -7.03 -2.28
CA ALA A 39 -3.91 -6.07 -2.66
C ALA A 39 -2.98 -6.68 -3.71
N CYS A 40 -2.42 -5.83 -4.58
CA CYS A 40 -1.38 -6.23 -5.52
C CYS A 40 -0.34 -5.12 -5.63
N LEU A 41 0.93 -5.47 -5.50
CA LEU A 41 2.09 -4.60 -5.70
C LEU A 41 2.73 -4.88 -7.05
N LEU A 42 3.09 -3.82 -7.78
CA LEU A 42 3.99 -3.91 -8.93
C LEU A 42 5.41 -3.57 -8.50
N THR A 43 6.36 -4.44 -8.79
CA THR A 43 7.79 -4.22 -8.51
C THR A 43 8.48 -3.49 -9.66
N ASP A 44 9.67 -2.92 -9.42
CA ASP A 44 10.48 -2.30 -10.47
C ASP A 44 11.00 -3.29 -11.52
N GLY A 45 11.08 -4.58 -11.16
CA GLY A 45 11.38 -5.68 -12.06
C GLY A 45 10.18 -6.18 -12.89
N GLY A 46 9.00 -5.58 -12.75
CA GLY A 46 7.78 -5.96 -13.49
C GLY A 46 7.03 -7.17 -12.90
N GLU A 47 7.35 -7.57 -11.66
CA GLU A 47 6.63 -8.63 -10.97
C GLU A 47 5.36 -8.08 -10.30
N PHE A 48 4.27 -8.86 -10.32
CA PHE A 48 3.05 -8.56 -9.60
C PHE A 48 2.93 -9.45 -8.36
N VAL A 49 2.96 -8.84 -7.18
CA VAL A 49 2.90 -9.54 -5.89
C VAL A 49 1.54 -9.34 -5.25
N GLN A 50 0.71 -10.38 -5.31
CA GLN A 50 -0.62 -10.41 -4.69
C GLN A 50 -0.56 -10.66 -3.18
N GLY A 51 -1.49 -10.07 -2.45
CA GLY A 51 -1.74 -10.30 -1.02
C GLY A 51 -3.21 -10.19 -0.66
N CYS A 52 -3.62 -10.89 0.39
CA CYS A 52 -4.95 -10.81 0.99
C CYS A 52 -4.85 -10.72 2.50
N ASN A 53 -5.92 -10.27 3.17
CA ASN A 53 -5.93 -10.27 4.63
C ASN A 53 -6.05 -11.69 5.20
N VAL A 54 -5.34 -11.91 6.30
CA VAL A 54 -5.32 -13.17 7.05
C VAL A 54 -5.59 -12.83 8.51
N GLU A 55 -6.71 -13.30 9.01
CA GLU A 55 -7.13 -13.09 10.39
C GLU A 55 -6.61 -14.20 11.32
N CYS A 56 -6.61 -13.88 12.61
CA CYS A 56 -6.16 -14.77 13.67
C CYS A 56 -7.14 -14.67 14.84
N ALA A 57 -7.34 -15.77 15.58
CA ALA A 57 -8.15 -15.78 16.79
C ALA A 57 -7.69 -14.73 17.81
N SER A 58 -6.37 -14.51 17.91
CA SER A 58 -5.81 -13.33 18.56
C SER A 58 -5.76 -12.19 17.54
N TYR A 59 -6.71 -11.24 17.64
CA TYR A 59 -6.92 -10.22 16.61
C TYR A 59 -5.70 -9.35 16.33
N GLY A 60 -4.82 -9.14 17.33
CA GLY A 60 -3.56 -8.43 17.13
C GLY A 60 -2.58 -9.13 16.17
N GLY A 61 -2.77 -10.42 15.92
CA GLY A 61 -2.01 -11.21 14.95
C GLY A 61 -2.52 -11.12 13.51
N ALA A 62 -3.60 -10.39 13.24
CA ALA A 62 -4.13 -10.25 11.88
C ALA A 62 -3.17 -9.44 10.98
N ILE A 63 -3.03 -9.90 9.73
CA ILE A 63 -2.22 -9.24 8.70
C ILE A 63 -3.15 -8.74 7.59
N CYS A 64 -3.00 -7.47 7.22
CA CYS A 64 -3.79 -6.84 6.15
C CYS A 64 -3.22 -7.23 4.77
N ALA A 65 -4.04 -7.10 3.72
CA ALA A 65 -3.66 -7.50 2.36
C ALA A 65 -2.39 -6.81 1.85
N GLU A 66 -2.26 -5.51 2.11
CA GLU A 66 -1.12 -4.68 1.71
C GLU A 66 0.15 -5.18 2.41
N ARG A 67 0.06 -5.48 3.71
CA ARG A 67 1.18 -6.04 4.49
C ARG A 67 1.56 -7.43 4.00
N THR A 68 0.59 -8.29 3.65
CA THR A 68 0.85 -9.60 3.05
C THR A 68 1.65 -9.45 1.75
N ALA A 69 1.24 -8.55 0.85
CA ALA A 69 1.94 -8.29 -0.40
C ALA A 69 3.37 -7.77 -0.17
N VAL A 70 3.54 -6.78 0.73
CA VAL A 70 4.86 -6.22 1.08
C VAL A 70 5.76 -7.30 1.67
N VAL A 71 5.29 -8.05 2.68
CA VAL A 71 6.10 -9.08 3.35
C VAL A 71 6.54 -10.14 2.34
N LYS A 72 5.64 -10.58 1.44
CA LYS A 72 5.98 -11.54 0.39
C LYS A 72 7.12 -11.02 -0.49
N ALA A 73 6.99 -9.81 -1.05
CA ALA A 73 8.00 -9.22 -1.92
C ALA A 73 9.35 -8.96 -1.20
N VAL A 74 9.30 -8.38 0.01
CA VAL A 74 10.51 -8.04 0.76
C VAL A 74 11.24 -9.30 1.23
N SER A 75 10.51 -10.36 1.59
CA SER A 75 11.11 -11.63 2.03
C SER A 75 11.91 -12.33 0.93
N THR A 76 11.63 -12.02 -0.34
CA THR A 76 12.37 -12.56 -1.50
C THR A 76 13.42 -11.58 -2.04
N GLY A 77 13.65 -10.45 -1.35
CA GLY A 77 14.68 -9.47 -1.70
C GLY A 77 14.17 -8.26 -2.48
N THR A 78 12.90 -8.22 -2.87
CA THR A 78 12.33 -7.12 -3.66
C THR A 78 11.87 -5.97 -2.75
N ARG A 79 12.51 -4.80 -2.88
CA ARG A 79 12.29 -3.62 -2.01
C ARG A 79 11.98 -2.33 -2.78
N LYS A 80 11.70 -2.45 -4.08
CA LYS A 80 11.39 -1.32 -4.97
C LYS A 80 10.06 -1.58 -5.66
N PHE A 81 9.16 -0.62 -5.55
CA PHE A 81 7.77 -0.75 -5.99
C PHE A 81 7.36 0.43 -6.85
N VAL A 82 6.57 0.12 -7.88
CA VAL A 82 6.03 1.08 -8.86
C VAL A 82 4.66 1.59 -8.40
N ALA A 83 3.79 0.68 -7.95
CA ALA A 83 2.40 1.00 -7.61
C ALA A 83 1.78 -0.06 -6.70
N LEU A 84 0.70 0.32 -6.01
CA LEU A 84 -0.15 -0.58 -5.23
C LEU A 84 -1.61 -0.44 -5.69
N ALA A 85 -2.34 -1.55 -5.83
CA ALA A 85 -3.80 -1.55 -5.87
C ALA A 85 -4.38 -2.26 -4.65
N VAL A 86 -5.48 -1.73 -4.10
CA VAL A 86 -6.20 -2.28 -2.94
C VAL A 86 -7.69 -2.32 -3.24
N THR A 87 -8.36 -3.40 -2.89
CA THR A 87 -9.79 -3.58 -3.07
C THR A 87 -10.41 -4.36 -1.91
N SER A 88 -11.73 -4.33 -1.80
CA SER A 88 -12.47 -5.04 -0.76
C SER A 88 -13.81 -5.56 -1.27
N ASP A 89 -14.68 -6.04 -0.38
CA ASP A 89 -16.04 -6.47 -0.71
C ASP A 89 -17.03 -5.31 -0.92
N VAL A 90 -16.65 -4.05 -0.64
CA VAL A 90 -17.55 -2.90 -0.78
C VAL A 90 -17.34 -2.17 -2.09
N ASP A 91 -18.42 -1.57 -2.57
CA ASP A 91 -18.40 -0.80 -3.81
C ASP A 91 -17.75 0.59 -3.69
N GLY A 92 -17.39 1.01 -2.48
CA GLY A 92 -16.64 2.25 -2.23
C GLY A 92 -15.15 2.02 -2.05
N MET A 93 -14.39 3.12 -1.92
CA MET A 93 -12.96 3.03 -1.62
C MET A 93 -12.73 2.50 -0.19
N VAL A 94 -11.71 1.65 -0.02
CA VAL A 94 -11.17 1.28 1.29
C VAL A 94 -9.71 1.69 1.34
N SER A 95 -9.42 2.70 2.15
CA SER A 95 -8.05 3.19 2.31
C SER A 95 -7.22 2.24 3.16
N PRO A 96 -5.91 2.07 2.88
CA PRO A 96 -5.00 1.33 3.75
C PRO A 96 -5.06 1.81 5.19
N CYS A 97 -4.99 0.90 6.16
CA CYS A 97 -5.00 1.27 7.58
C CYS A 97 -3.66 1.91 8.00
N GLY A 98 -3.62 2.54 9.18
CA GLY A 98 -2.41 3.24 9.65
C GLY A 98 -1.14 2.37 9.70
N ILE A 99 -1.28 1.09 10.07
CA ILE A 99 -0.15 0.15 10.08
C ILE A 99 0.34 -0.13 8.66
N CYS A 100 -0.58 -0.35 7.72
CA CYS A 100 -0.23 -0.56 6.31
C CYS A 100 0.46 0.67 5.72
N ARG A 101 -0.07 1.87 5.98
CA ARG A 101 0.54 3.13 5.52
C ARG A 101 1.97 3.27 6.03
N GLN A 102 2.22 2.96 7.30
CA GLN A 102 3.56 3.05 7.88
C GLN A 102 4.52 1.99 7.33
N VAL A 103 4.04 0.76 7.08
CA VAL A 103 4.84 -0.30 6.44
C VAL A 103 5.17 0.07 5.00
N LEU A 104 4.19 0.56 4.23
CA LEU A 104 4.41 1.02 2.86
C LEU A 104 5.39 2.20 2.83
N ARG A 105 5.29 3.14 3.76
CA ARG A 105 6.20 4.29 3.87
C ARG A 105 7.68 3.91 3.99
N GLU A 106 7.98 2.74 4.55
CA GLU A 106 9.36 2.23 4.66
C GLU A 106 9.96 1.87 3.29
N PHE A 107 9.14 1.37 2.36
CA PHE A 107 9.60 0.83 1.08
C PHE A 107 9.15 1.63 -0.16
N CYS A 108 8.20 2.55 -0.01
CA CYS A 108 7.56 3.24 -1.12
C CYS A 108 7.88 4.74 -1.09
N PRO A 109 8.22 5.36 -2.24
CA PRO A 109 8.36 6.81 -2.34
C PRO A 109 7.00 7.48 -2.11
N LEU A 110 7.00 8.74 -1.65
CA LEU A 110 5.77 9.45 -1.30
C LEU A 110 4.87 9.64 -2.53
N GLU A 111 5.45 9.76 -3.70
CA GLU A 111 4.75 9.96 -4.97
C GLU A 111 4.28 8.64 -5.59
N MET A 112 4.56 7.49 -4.96
CA MET A 112 4.11 6.19 -5.48
C MET A 112 2.57 6.16 -5.55
N PRO A 113 1.98 5.83 -6.71
CA PRO A 113 0.53 5.74 -6.84
C PRO A 113 -0.04 4.55 -6.05
N VAL A 114 -1.16 4.82 -5.39
CA VAL A 114 -2.00 3.83 -4.71
C VAL A 114 -3.41 3.93 -5.28
N LEU A 115 -3.90 2.83 -5.82
CA LEU A 115 -5.22 2.73 -6.44
C LEU A 115 -6.19 2.04 -5.48
N LEU A 116 -7.25 2.73 -5.09
CA LEU A 116 -8.32 2.21 -4.25
C LEU A 116 -9.49 1.81 -5.15
N ILE A 117 -9.79 0.51 -5.18
CA ILE A 117 -10.62 -0.09 -6.22
C ILE A 117 -11.96 -0.54 -5.63
N PRO A 118 -13.09 -0.11 -6.21
CA PRO A 118 -14.42 -0.53 -5.78
C PRO A 118 -14.69 -1.98 -6.16
N ALA A 119 -15.55 -2.68 -5.41
CA ALA A 119 -15.91 -4.06 -5.72
C ALA A 119 -16.60 -4.23 -7.09
N SER A 120 -17.29 -3.21 -7.60
CA SER A 120 -17.93 -3.23 -8.93
C SER A 120 -17.01 -2.88 -10.10
N TYR A 121 -15.69 -2.80 -9.88
CA TYR A 121 -14.75 -2.40 -10.93
C TYR A 121 -14.96 -3.17 -12.24
N GLU A 122 -15.13 -2.41 -13.31
CA GLU A 122 -15.21 -2.87 -14.69
C GLU A 122 -14.20 -2.09 -15.53
N GLU A 123 -13.28 -2.83 -16.17
CA GLU A 123 -12.25 -2.24 -17.02
C GLU A 123 -12.86 -1.36 -18.13
N GLY A 124 -12.32 -0.16 -18.29
CA GLY A 124 -12.76 0.81 -19.30
C GLY A 124 -14.10 1.49 -19.01
N LYS A 125 -14.83 1.10 -17.96
CA LYS A 125 -16.12 1.70 -17.59
C LYS A 125 -16.08 2.41 -16.24
N THR A 126 -15.34 1.89 -15.27
CA THR A 126 -15.25 2.51 -13.94
C THR A 126 -14.48 3.83 -14.02
N PRO A 127 -15.09 4.96 -13.65
CA PRO A 127 -14.41 6.25 -13.65
C PRO A 127 -13.27 6.27 -12.61
N VAL A 128 -12.30 7.15 -12.84
CA VAL A 128 -11.19 7.40 -11.93
C VAL A 128 -11.31 8.82 -11.38
N LYS A 129 -11.16 8.97 -10.06
CA LYS A 129 -11.02 10.26 -9.37
C LYS A 129 -9.67 10.31 -8.68
N ASN A 130 -9.10 11.50 -8.53
CA ASN A 130 -7.98 11.70 -7.61
C ASN A 130 -8.47 11.84 -6.15
N ALA A 131 -7.55 11.83 -5.19
CA ALA A 131 -7.86 11.95 -3.76
C ALA A 131 -8.68 13.20 -3.40
N ALA A 132 -8.35 14.36 -3.97
CA ALA A 132 -9.03 15.62 -3.70
C ALA A 132 -10.47 15.64 -4.24
N GLU A 133 -10.72 14.99 -5.38
CA GLU A 133 -12.06 14.83 -5.96
C GLU A 133 -12.92 13.81 -5.18
N ALA A 134 -12.29 12.82 -4.57
CA ALA A 134 -12.95 11.81 -3.76
C ALA A 134 -13.29 12.31 -2.36
N GLU A 135 -12.57 13.29 -1.84
CA GLU A 135 -12.78 13.82 -0.49
C GLU A 135 -14.18 14.45 -0.34
N GLY A 136 -14.96 13.93 0.63
CA GLY A 136 -16.32 14.39 0.88
C GLY A 136 -17.35 14.04 -0.19
N SER A 137 -16.99 13.21 -1.19
CA SER A 137 -17.92 12.72 -2.22
C SER A 137 -18.19 11.22 -2.11
N GLU A 138 -19.28 10.75 -2.73
CA GLU A 138 -19.55 9.33 -2.86
C GLU A 138 -18.46 8.67 -3.72
N THR A 139 -17.97 7.51 -3.24
CA THR A 139 -16.89 6.75 -3.88
C THR A 139 -17.36 5.42 -4.44
N SER A 140 -18.65 5.09 -4.28
CA SER A 140 -19.26 3.91 -4.88
C SER A 140 -19.03 3.87 -6.40
N GLY A 141 -18.48 2.77 -6.92
CA GLY A 141 -18.28 2.56 -8.35
C GLY A 141 -17.22 3.49 -8.96
N VAL A 142 -16.29 4.01 -8.17
CA VAL A 142 -15.19 4.88 -8.64
C VAL A 142 -13.85 4.35 -8.15
N VAL A 143 -12.85 4.30 -9.03
CA VAL A 143 -11.46 4.11 -8.61
C VAL A 143 -10.92 5.43 -8.06
N VAL A 144 -10.40 5.41 -6.83
CA VAL A 144 -9.72 6.56 -6.26
C VAL A 144 -8.22 6.36 -6.38
N GLU A 145 -7.57 7.26 -7.10
CA GLU A 145 -6.12 7.32 -7.22
C GLU A 145 -5.55 8.35 -6.25
N THR A 146 -4.57 7.91 -5.47
CA THR A 146 -3.88 8.74 -4.49
C THR A 146 -2.40 8.38 -4.48
N THR A 147 -1.62 9.01 -3.63
CA THR A 147 -0.20 8.72 -3.43
C THR A 147 0.09 8.34 -1.98
N MET A 148 1.25 7.73 -1.74
CA MET A 148 1.69 7.43 -0.38
C MET A 148 1.80 8.69 0.51
N GLY A 149 2.20 9.83 -0.05
CA GLY A 149 2.30 11.10 0.65
C GLY A 149 0.95 11.69 1.04
N GLU A 150 -0.07 11.52 0.20
CA GLU A 150 -1.45 11.92 0.51
C GLU A 150 -2.08 10.99 1.56
N LEU A 151 -1.78 9.69 1.51
CA LEU A 151 -2.27 8.73 2.50
C LEU A 151 -1.63 8.93 3.88
N LEU A 152 -0.37 9.33 3.94
CA LEU A 152 0.36 9.52 5.20
C LEU A 152 1.17 10.83 5.19
N PRO A 153 0.49 11.98 5.26
CA PRO A 153 1.15 13.28 5.25
C PRO A 153 2.04 13.45 6.48
N LEU A 154 3.19 14.10 6.29
CA LEU A 154 4.18 14.33 7.35
C LEU A 154 4.61 13.04 8.08
N SER A 155 4.63 11.93 7.34
CA SER A 155 4.95 10.61 7.86
C SER A 155 6.33 10.54 8.52
N PHE A 156 6.38 9.82 9.63
CA PHE A 156 7.64 9.34 10.21
C PHE A 156 8.31 8.35 9.25
N GLY A 157 9.62 8.49 9.07
CA GLY A 157 10.44 7.54 8.32
C GLY A 157 11.90 7.52 8.78
N PRO A 158 12.76 6.76 8.08
CA PRO A 158 14.15 6.58 8.50
C PRO A 158 14.95 7.90 8.65
N SER A 159 14.61 8.93 7.87
CA SER A 159 15.22 10.26 7.99
C SER A 159 14.96 10.93 9.34
N ASP A 160 13.87 10.59 10.02
CA ASP A 160 13.55 11.14 11.34
C ASP A 160 14.43 10.52 12.44
N LEU A 161 14.91 9.29 12.25
CA LEU A 161 15.80 8.61 13.19
C LEU A 161 17.19 9.25 13.24
N GLU A 162 17.60 9.87 12.13
CA GLU A 162 18.89 10.56 11.96
C GLU A 162 18.84 12.02 12.47
N LYS A 163 17.65 12.55 12.78
CA LYS A 163 17.52 13.93 13.26
C LYS A 163 18.27 14.12 14.59
N PRO A 164 18.92 15.28 14.79
CA PRO A 164 19.58 15.60 16.06
C PRO A 164 18.60 15.46 17.22
N ARG A 165 19.01 14.70 18.25
CA ARG A 165 18.21 14.52 19.47
C ARG A 165 18.59 15.59 20.49
N THR A 166 17.59 16.14 21.17
CA THR A 166 17.79 16.97 22.36
C THR A 166 17.55 16.14 23.62
N GLY A 167 18.20 16.49 24.73
CA GLY A 167 18.01 15.83 26.03
C GLY A 167 18.89 14.59 26.26
N PRO A 168 18.54 13.70 27.21
CA PRO A 168 19.44 12.68 27.76
C PRO A 168 19.95 11.64 26.74
N ASN A 169 19.34 11.56 25.55
CA ASN A 169 19.72 10.64 24.48
C ASN A 169 20.44 11.34 23.30
N ALA A 170 20.94 12.57 23.48
CA ALA A 170 21.56 13.39 22.44
C ALA A 170 22.82 12.79 21.78
N GLY A 171 23.55 11.91 22.47
CA GLY A 171 24.80 11.30 21.98
C GLY A 171 24.65 9.97 21.24
N ALA A 172 23.45 9.41 21.15
CA ALA A 172 23.23 8.02 20.71
C ALA A 172 23.08 7.84 19.18
N VAL A 173 23.35 8.88 18.37
CA VAL A 173 23.25 8.83 16.91
C VAL A 173 24.67 8.93 16.32
N ALA A 174 25.49 7.91 16.53
CA ALA A 174 26.77 7.76 15.84
C ALA A 174 26.95 6.30 15.45
N GLY A 175 26.88 6.01 14.14
CA GLY A 175 27.25 4.72 13.57
C GLY A 175 26.09 3.79 13.22
N ALA A 176 25.51 3.97 12.04
CA ALA A 176 24.92 2.87 11.29
C ALA A 176 25.37 3.05 9.83
N GLU A 177 26.51 2.47 9.49
CA GLU A 177 26.87 2.25 8.08
C GLU A 177 25.74 1.48 7.41
N ALA A 178 25.32 1.96 6.25
CA ALA A 178 24.24 1.39 5.45
C ALA A 178 24.58 -0.06 5.07
N ALA A 179 23.81 -1.01 5.60
CA ALA A 179 23.82 -2.38 5.10
C ALA A 179 22.98 -2.44 3.81
N ALA A 180 23.64 -2.86 2.73
CA ALA A 180 23.11 -3.06 1.38
C ALA A 180 21.95 -4.08 1.31
#